data_AF-A0ABD1A3B2-F1
#
_entry.id   AF-A0ABD1A3B2-F1
#
_cell.length_a   1.000
_cell.length_b   1.000
_cell.length_c   1.000
_cell.angle_alpha   90.00
_cell.angle_beta   90.00
_cell.angle_gamma   90.00
#
_symmetry.space_group_name_H-M   'P 1'
#
loop_
_entity.id
_entity.type
_entity.pdbx_description
1 polymer ?
#
loop_
_entity_poly.entity_id
_entity_poly.type
_entity_poly.pdbx_seq_one_letter_code
_entity_poly.pdbx_strand_id
1 'polypeptide(L)'
;MLRRLIPRRSAVVAAVESKIARHLYGFDQRRGIHNRNKKAMEYVAKGWSAIKEVDRVIDYCELNDRRLIPLLRGAKENFELALEADNLNTHARFWLSKLHLKYHVPGACKAVGAALLVEAADMGNADAQYELGCRLRVENDHVQSDQQAFHYIENAVDQLHPGALYLLGIVYLTGDCVKQDMDSAIWCFHRASEKGHAGAAIAYGSLLLRGVQVPESLTKLNAVGVSPPKRSRKKSENMEMDPLEMAKEQFQVAARAGCDLGLKWLQRVEQEEKLVMSEEDNECASA
;
A
#
# COMPACT_ATOMS: atom_id res chain seq x y z
N MET A 1 -24.92 -11.17 77.90
CA MET A 1 -25.67 -10.59 76.76
C MET A 1 -24.77 -9.52 76.14
N LEU A 2 -24.13 -9.68 74.98
CA LEU A 2 -24.68 -9.63 73.63
C LEU A 2 -23.57 -10.08 72.65
N ARG A 3 -23.70 -11.25 72.01
CA ARG A 3 -22.89 -11.58 70.83
C ARG A 3 -23.49 -10.81 69.65
N ARG A 4 -22.73 -9.86 69.10
CA ARG A 4 -23.10 -9.08 67.91
C ARG A 4 -23.35 -10.02 66.73
N LEU A 5 -24.58 -9.97 66.21
CA LEU A 5 -25.00 -10.56 64.94
C LEU A 5 -24.28 -9.83 63.80
N ILE A 6 -23.24 -10.44 63.23
CA ILE A 6 -22.71 -10.04 61.93
C ILE A 6 -23.51 -10.83 60.88
N PRO A 7 -24.27 -10.18 59.97
CA PRO A 7 -24.97 -10.92 58.94
C PRO A 7 -23.95 -11.54 57.98
N ARG A 8 -23.95 -12.88 57.88
CA ARG A 8 -23.20 -13.59 56.83
C ARG A 8 -23.83 -13.22 55.48
N ARG A 9 -23.13 -12.38 54.70
CA ARG A 9 -23.46 -12.18 53.27
C ARG A 9 -23.52 -13.57 52.63
N SER A 10 -24.63 -13.90 51.97
CA SER A 10 -24.77 -15.21 51.33
C SER A 10 -23.77 -15.34 50.18
N ALA A 11 -23.19 -16.53 50.00
CA ALA A 11 -22.22 -16.79 48.94
C ALA A 11 -22.77 -16.46 47.53
N VAL A 12 -24.10 -16.52 47.39
CA VAL A 12 -24.82 -16.15 46.16
C VAL A 12 -24.72 -14.65 45.87
N VAL A 13 -24.88 -13.79 46.88
CA VAL A 13 -24.75 -12.33 46.71
C VAL A 13 -23.30 -11.95 46.36
N ALA A 14 -22.32 -12.57 47.02
CA ALA A 14 -20.90 -12.35 46.70
C ALA A 14 -20.52 -12.82 45.29
N ALA A 15 -21.10 -13.93 44.81
CA ALA A 15 -20.86 -14.45 43.45
C ALA A 15 -21.49 -13.56 42.37
N VAL A 16 -22.69 -13.03 42.62
CA VAL A 16 -23.37 -12.09 41.71
C VAL A 16 -22.63 -10.75 41.67
N GLU A 17 -22.22 -10.19 42.80
CA GLU A 17 -21.38 -8.98 42.89
C GLU A 17 -20.05 -9.18 42.13
N SER A 18 -19.39 -10.33 42.28
CA SER A 18 -18.14 -10.64 41.57
C SER A 18 -18.32 -10.78 40.06
N LYS A 19 -19.46 -11.31 39.60
CA LYS A 19 -19.77 -11.46 38.17
C LYS A 19 -20.13 -10.12 37.53
N ILE A 20 -20.88 -9.27 38.24
CA ILE A 20 -21.20 -7.90 37.82
C ILE A 20 -19.95 -7.03 37.81
N ALA A 21 -19.10 -7.11 38.85
CA ALA A 21 -17.82 -6.41 38.88
C ALA A 21 -16.91 -6.84 37.72
N ARG A 22 -16.77 -8.14 37.44
CA ARG A 22 -16.01 -8.63 36.27
C ARG A 22 -16.57 -8.12 34.94
N HIS A 23 -17.90 -8.03 34.82
CA HIS A 23 -18.53 -7.55 33.60
C HIS A 23 -18.37 -6.03 33.41
N LEU A 24 -18.52 -5.24 34.49
CA LEU A 24 -18.32 -3.79 34.49
C LEU A 24 -16.85 -3.41 34.28
N TYR A 25 -15.91 -4.02 35.02
CA TYR A 25 -14.48 -3.81 34.82
C TYR A 25 -14.02 -4.20 33.41
N GLY A 26 -14.51 -5.33 32.88
CA GLY A 26 -14.20 -5.74 31.51
C GLY A 26 -14.78 -4.79 30.45
N PHE A 27 -15.93 -4.18 30.72
CA PHE A 27 -16.58 -3.23 29.83
C PHE A 27 -15.89 -1.86 29.84
N ASP A 28 -15.47 -1.37 31.02
CA ASP A 28 -14.73 -0.12 31.17
C ASP A 28 -13.30 -0.22 30.63
N GLN A 29 -12.63 -1.37 30.78
CA GLN A 29 -11.34 -1.63 30.12
C GLN A 29 -11.46 -1.63 28.59
N ARG A 30 -12.49 -2.28 28.03
CA ARG A 30 -12.74 -2.27 26.58
C ARG A 30 -13.05 -0.87 26.06
N ARG A 31 -13.82 -0.06 26.79
CA ARG A 31 -14.07 1.35 26.46
C ARG A 31 -12.80 2.19 26.53
N GLY A 32 -11.94 1.95 27.53
CA GLY A 32 -10.64 2.60 27.67
C GLY A 32 -9.69 2.29 26.52
N ILE A 33 -9.59 1.03 26.10
CA ILE A 33 -8.79 0.59 24.94
C ILE A 33 -9.34 1.22 23.66
N HIS A 34 -10.67 1.18 23.45
CA HIS A 34 -11.30 1.79 22.28
C HIS A 34 -11.01 3.29 22.16
N ASN A 35 -11.01 4.02 23.29
CA ASN A 35 -10.68 5.44 23.31
C ASN A 35 -9.20 5.71 23.00
N ARG A 36 -8.28 4.88 23.50
CA ARG A 36 -6.84 4.97 23.19
C ARG A 36 -6.54 4.72 21.72
N ASN A 37 -7.13 3.66 21.15
CA ASN A 37 -6.95 3.33 19.74
C ASN A 37 -7.51 4.44 18.83
N LYS A 38 -8.67 5.02 19.19
CA LYS A 38 -9.23 6.16 18.47
C LYS A 38 -8.27 7.36 18.48
N LYS A 39 -7.72 7.69 19.67
CA LYS A 39 -6.76 8.79 19.81
C LYS A 39 -5.48 8.54 19.00
N ALA A 40 -4.96 7.31 19.01
CA ALA A 40 -3.81 6.92 18.20
C ALA A 40 -4.09 7.13 16.70
N MET A 41 -5.26 6.73 16.21
CA MET A 41 -5.65 6.93 14.81
C MET A 41 -5.79 8.41 14.43
N GLU A 42 -6.27 9.27 15.33
CA GLU A 42 -6.30 10.72 15.10
C GLU A 42 -4.90 11.30 14.92
N TYR A 43 -3.95 10.88 15.75
CA TYR A 43 -2.55 11.30 15.61
C TYR A 43 -1.93 10.77 14.31
N VAL A 44 -2.15 9.50 13.98
CA VAL A 44 -1.71 8.91 12.70
C VAL A 44 -2.24 9.71 11.51
N ALA A 45 -3.52 10.07 11.51
CA ALA A 45 -4.13 10.84 10.42
C ALA A 45 -3.47 12.22 10.26
N LYS A 46 -3.18 12.92 11.36
CA LYS A 46 -2.48 14.21 11.34
C LYS A 46 -1.05 14.07 10.81
N GLY A 47 -0.32 13.07 11.29
CA GLY A 47 1.05 12.78 10.84
C GLY A 47 1.09 12.46 9.34
N TRP A 48 0.17 11.62 8.87
CA TRP A 48 0.07 11.25 7.46
C TRP A 48 -0.31 12.44 6.57
N SER A 49 -1.24 13.30 7.00
CA SER A 49 -1.60 14.51 6.25
C SER A 49 -0.39 15.43 6.06
N ALA A 50 0.43 15.62 7.10
CA ALA A 50 1.65 16.42 7.00
C ALA A 50 2.68 15.80 6.04
N ILE A 51 2.88 14.48 6.10
CA ILE A 51 3.77 13.78 5.15
C ILE A 51 3.27 13.93 3.71
N LYS A 52 1.97 13.82 3.49
CA LYS A 52 1.38 13.96 2.15
C LYS A 52 1.63 15.35 1.55
N GLU A 53 1.63 16.39 2.38
CA GLU A 53 1.99 17.74 1.93
C GLU A 53 3.48 17.83 1.57
N VAL A 54 4.35 17.21 2.37
CA VAL A 54 5.79 17.16 2.09
C VAL A 54 6.06 16.39 0.80
N ASP A 55 5.48 15.20 0.61
CA ASP A 55 5.71 14.34 -0.55
C ASP A 55 5.27 14.98 -1.88
N ARG A 56 4.38 15.99 -1.86
CA ARG A 56 3.99 16.73 -3.08
C ARG A 56 5.08 17.63 -3.64
N VAL A 57 6.01 18.07 -2.80
CA VAL A 57 6.98 19.10 -3.15
C VAL A 57 8.42 18.65 -2.94
N ILE A 58 8.65 17.54 -2.23
CA ILE A 58 9.98 17.09 -1.83
C ILE A 58 10.92 16.85 -3.02
N ASP A 59 10.40 16.37 -4.15
CA ASP A 59 11.19 16.12 -5.37
C ASP A 59 11.66 17.42 -6.05
N TYR A 60 11.06 18.57 -5.71
CA TYR A 60 11.38 19.89 -6.26
C TYR A 60 12.07 20.81 -5.25
N CYS A 61 12.27 20.35 -4.01
CA CYS A 61 12.85 21.12 -2.92
C CYS A 61 14.28 20.65 -2.62
N GLU A 62 15.09 21.55 -2.04
CA GLU A 62 16.35 21.14 -1.44
C GLU A 62 16.10 20.18 -0.26
N LEU A 63 16.98 19.19 -0.07
CA LEU A 63 16.85 18.18 0.99
C LEU A 63 16.66 18.80 2.40
N ASN A 64 17.22 19.99 2.63
CA ASN A 64 17.21 20.69 3.91
C ASN A 64 16.31 21.94 3.88
N ASP A 65 15.31 21.99 2.99
CA ASP A 65 14.40 23.14 2.90
C ASP A 65 13.73 23.41 4.26
N ARG A 66 14.02 24.60 4.80
CA ARG A 66 13.55 25.04 6.11
C ARG A 66 12.02 25.10 6.19
N ARG A 67 11.32 25.20 5.05
CA ARG A 67 9.85 25.23 4.97
C ARG A 67 9.23 23.87 5.27
N LEU A 68 9.94 22.78 5.00
CA LEU A 68 9.45 21.41 5.24
C LEU A 68 9.67 20.96 6.69
N ILE A 69 10.65 21.55 7.37
CA ILE A 69 11.03 21.19 8.74
C ILE A 69 9.85 21.24 9.74
N PRO A 70 8.98 22.28 9.75
CA PRO A 70 7.83 22.31 10.66
C PRO A 70 6.82 21.18 10.41
N LEU A 71 6.54 20.86 9.15
CA LEU A 71 5.63 19.77 8.77
C LEU A 71 6.20 18.42 9.18
N LEU A 72 7.48 18.20 8.89
CA LEU A 72 8.20 16.98 9.24
C LEU A 72 8.32 16.78 10.76
N ARG A 73 8.57 17.86 11.51
CA ARG A 73 8.58 17.83 12.97
C ARG A 73 7.20 17.49 13.53
N GLY A 74 6.16 18.18 13.06
CA GLY A 74 4.79 17.90 13.48
C GLY A 74 4.35 16.48 13.12
N ALA A 75 4.77 15.95 11.97
CA ALA A 75 4.52 14.56 11.60
C ALA A 75 5.16 13.60 12.59
N LYS A 76 6.45 13.80 12.89
CA LYS A 76 7.20 12.97 13.85
C LYS A 76 6.52 12.95 15.23
N GLU A 77 6.22 14.12 15.79
CA GLU A 77 5.56 14.26 17.09
C GLU A 77 4.20 13.53 17.11
N ASN A 78 3.42 13.64 16.04
CA ASN A 78 2.15 12.92 15.96
C ASN A 78 2.34 11.39 15.94
N PHE A 79 3.32 10.85 15.20
CA PHE A 79 3.55 9.40 15.22
C PHE A 79 4.09 8.91 16.57
N GLU A 80 4.92 9.70 17.25
CA GLU A 80 5.36 9.40 18.62
C GLU A 80 4.16 9.35 19.58
N LEU A 81 3.30 10.37 19.55
CA LEU A 81 2.05 10.40 20.34
C LEU A 81 1.09 9.25 20.00
N ALA A 82 1.07 8.81 18.74
CA ALA A 82 0.29 7.65 18.32
C ALA A 82 0.81 6.36 18.98
N LEU A 83 2.13 6.17 19.04
CA LEU A 83 2.76 5.00 19.69
C LEU A 83 2.67 5.05 21.21
N GLU A 84 2.68 6.24 21.82
CA GLU A 84 2.37 6.40 23.25
C GLU A 84 0.93 6.00 23.58
N ALA A 85 -0.01 6.29 22.68
CA ALA A 85 -1.41 5.94 22.86
C ALA A 85 -1.68 4.45 22.56
N ASP A 86 -1.07 3.93 21.49
CA ASP A 86 -1.16 2.54 21.06
C ASP A 86 0.17 2.07 20.47
N ASN A 87 0.98 1.44 21.32
CA ASN A 87 2.28 0.92 20.93
C ASN A 87 2.19 -0.24 19.92
N LEU A 88 1.00 -0.83 19.71
CA LEU A 88 0.80 -1.88 18.72
C LEU A 88 0.50 -1.33 17.33
N ASN A 89 0.39 -0.01 17.17
CA ASN A 89 0.11 0.60 15.88
C ASN A 89 1.31 0.47 14.93
N THR A 90 1.24 -0.51 14.05
CA THR A 90 2.33 -0.82 13.11
C THR A 90 2.50 0.26 12.04
N HIS A 91 1.42 0.93 11.64
CA HIS A 91 1.46 1.99 10.64
C HIS A 91 2.16 3.25 11.17
N ALA A 92 1.86 3.65 12.40
CA ALA A 92 2.56 4.75 13.07
C ALA A 92 4.07 4.46 13.19
N ARG A 93 4.41 3.23 13.58
CA ARG A 93 5.79 2.77 13.71
C ARG A 93 6.54 2.80 12.38
N PHE A 94 5.92 2.29 11.32
CA PHE A 94 6.48 2.33 9.97
C PHE A 94 6.75 3.76 9.49
N TRP A 95 5.79 4.68 9.65
CA TRP A 95 5.99 6.06 9.21
C TRP A 95 7.01 6.82 10.06
N LEU A 96 7.07 6.55 11.36
CA LEU A 96 8.12 7.10 12.23
C LEU A 96 9.51 6.60 11.80
N SER A 97 9.63 5.30 11.49
CA SER A 97 10.84 4.74 10.88
C SER A 97 11.22 5.49 9.60
N LYS A 98 10.26 5.66 8.67
CA LYS A 98 10.49 6.33 7.40
C LYS A 98 10.90 7.80 7.58
N LEU A 99 10.35 8.50 8.56
CA LEU A 99 10.78 9.86 8.95
C LEU A 99 12.25 9.91 9.34
N HIS A 100 12.72 8.92 10.10
CA HIS A 100 14.11 8.82 10.52
C HIS A 100 15.08 8.42 9.40
N LEU A 101 14.62 7.65 8.42
CA LEU A 101 15.47 7.09 7.36
C LEU A 101 15.50 7.93 6.08
N LYS A 102 14.34 8.45 5.65
CA LYS A 102 14.17 9.14 4.35
C LYS A 102 14.27 10.66 4.47
N TYR A 103 13.71 11.26 5.52
CA TYR A 103 13.49 12.71 5.58
C TYR A 103 14.53 13.42 6.46
N HIS A 104 14.81 14.70 6.16
CA HIS A 104 15.67 15.53 7.00
C HIS A 104 14.86 16.15 8.16
N VAL A 105 14.60 15.33 9.19
CA VAL A 105 13.91 15.77 10.41
C VAL A 105 14.95 16.16 11.47
N PRO A 106 14.80 17.29 12.19
CA PRO A 106 15.66 17.60 13.32
C PRO A 106 15.64 16.48 14.38
N GLY A 107 16.82 16.02 14.79
CA GLY A 107 16.94 14.89 15.72
C GLY A 107 16.59 13.53 15.08
N ALA A 108 16.68 13.40 13.77
CA ALA A 108 16.59 12.10 13.13
C ALA A 108 17.82 11.23 13.46
N CYS A 109 17.58 9.98 13.88
CA CYS A 109 18.61 8.97 14.07
C CYS A 109 18.33 7.77 13.17
N LYS A 110 19.23 7.48 12.24
CA LYS A 110 19.07 6.35 11.29
C LYS A 110 18.99 5.01 12.00
N ALA A 111 19.74 4.82 13.09
CA ALA A 111 19.70 3.58 13.87
C ALA A 111 18.32 3.35 14.52
N VAL A 112 17.71 4.40 15.08
CA VAL A 112 16.33 4.33 15.60
C VAL A 112 15.36 4.03 14.47
N GLY A 113 15.52 4.68 13.32
CA GLY A 113 14.70 4.41 12.15
C GLY A 113 14.78 2.96 11.68
N ALA A 114 15.97 2.37 11.65
CA ALA A 114 16.17 0.97 11.26
C ALA A 114 15.54 0.01 12.28
N ALA A 115 15.70 0.26 13.59
CA ALA A 115 15.09 -0.57 14.63
C ALA A 115 13.55 -0.54 14.53
N LEU A 116 12.96 0.65 14.37
CA LEU A 116 11.51 0.80 14.20
C LEU A 116 10.99 0.12 12.92
N LEU A 117 11.81 0.06 11.86
CA LEU A 117 11.45 -0.64 10.62
C LEU A 117 11.32 -2.14 10.86
N VAL A 118 12.33 -2.73 11.50
CA VAL A 118 12.37 -4.16 11.83
C VAL A 118 11.19 -4.52 12.73
N GLU A 119 10.98 -3.74 13.79
CA GLU A 119 9.82 -3.94 14.68
C GLU A 119 8.49 -3.87 13.90
N ALA A 120 8.31 -2.89 13.02
CA ALA A 120 7.07 -2.78 12.23
C ALA A 120 6.89 -3.96 11.26
N ALA A 121 7.97 -4.45 10.65
CA ALA A 121 7.95 -5.58 9.74
C ALA A 121 7.63 -6.89 10.48
N ASP A 122 8.22 -7.11 11.64
CA ASP A 122 8.00 -8.29 12.49
C ASP A 122 6.57 -8.30 13.08
N MET A 123 5.98 -7.12 13.30
CA MET A 123 4.57 -6.98 13.67
C MET A 123 3.61 -7.15 12.48
N GLY A 124 4.11 -7.44 11.28
CA GLY A 124 3.28 -7.76 10.11
C GLY A 124 2.91 -6.58 9.22
N ASN A 125 3.53 -5.40 9.35
CA ASN A 125 3.22 -4.29 8.47
C ASN A 125 3.75 -4.52 7.05
N ALA A 126 2.85 -4.64 6.08
CA ALA A 126 3.21 -4.93 4.69
C ALA A 126 4.16 -3.89 4.06
N ASP A 127 3.96 -2.60 4.34
CA ASP A 127 4.84 -1.53 3.83
C ASP A 127 6.25 -1.66 4.43
N ALA A 128 6.35 -1.95 5.73
CA ALA A 128 7.61 -2.15 6.44
C ALA A 128 8.34 -3.41 5.97
N GLN A 129 7.62 -4.51 5.75
CA GLN A 129 8.17 -5.76 5.23
C GLN A 129 8.76 -5.56 3.82
N TYR A 130 8.01 -4.92 2.92
CA TYR A 130 8.51 -4.59 1.59
C TYR A 130 9.74 -3.68 1.63
N GLU A 131 9.69 -2.62 2.44
CA GLU A 131 10.79 -1.65 2.55
C GLU A 131 12.05 -2.30 3.17
N LEU A 132 11.89 -3.15 4.19
CA LEU A 132 12.99 -3.88 4.82
C LEU A 132 13.61 -4.88 3.84
N GLY A 133 12.78 -5.64 3.12
CA GLY A 133 13.27 -6.54 2.07
C GLY A 133 14.02 -5.81 0.96
N CYS A 134 13.53 -4.64 0.53
CA CYS A 134 14.25 -3.79 -0.42
C CYS A 134 15.61 -3.32 0.12
N ARG A 135 15.70 -2.93 1.39
CA ARG A 135 16.97 -2.48 2.00
C ARG A 135 17.98 -3.61 2.12
N LEU A 136 17.56 -4.78 2.61
CA LEU A 136 18.43 -5.95 2.76
C LEU A 136 19.03 -6.40 1.43
N ARG A 137 18.28 -6.25 0.32
CA ARG A 137 18.75 -6.53 -1.04
C ARG A 137 19.74 -5.50 -1.58
N VAL A 138 19.71 -4.25 -1.09
CA VAL A 138 20.64 -3.20 -1.50
C VAL A 138 21.96 -3.28 -0.75
N GLU A 139 21.93 -3.65 0.53
CA GLU A 139 23.10 -3.86 1.40
C GLU A 139 23.87 -5.17 1.07
N ASN A 140 23.80 -5.62 -0.19
CA ASN A 140 24.15 -6.96 -0.66
C ASN A 140 25.64 -7.29 -0.62
N ASP A 141 26.14 -7.61 0.56
CA ASP A 141 27.49 -8.15 0.76
C ASP A 141 27.50 -9.70 0.90
N HIS A 142 26.37 -10.36 1.22
CA HIS A 142 26.32 -11.81 1.57
C HIS A 142 25.00 -12.53 1.23
N VAL A 143 25.08 -13.82 0.85
CA VAL A 143 23.96 -14.72 0.48
C VAL A 143 22.87 -14.86 1.56
N GLN A 144 23.21 -14.74 2.84
CA GLN A 144 22.24 -14.83 3.93
C GLN A 144 21.28 -13.62 3.98
N SER A 145 21.75 -12.44 3.55
CA SER A 145 20.92 -11.23 3.46
C SER A 145 19.83 -11.39 2.41
N ASP A 146 20.14 -12.03 1.29
CA ASP A 146 19.18 -12.30 0.21
C ASP A 146 18.01 -13.17 0.69
N GLN A 147 18.28 -14.25 1.43
CA GLN A 147 17.22 -15.11 1.95
C GLN A 147 16.28 -14.38 2.91
N GLN A 148 16.82 -13.51 3.76
CA GLN A 148 16.02 -12.68 4.65
C GLN A 148 15.22 -11.63 3.88
N ALA A 149 15.82 -11.02 2.84
CA ALA A 149 15.13 -10.08 1.97
C ALA A 149 13.92 -10.74 1.29
N PHE A 150 14.10 -11.94 0.73
CA PHE A 150 13.01 -12.71 0.11
C PHE A 150 11.92 -13.05 1.11
N HIS A 151 12.26 -13.48 2.32
CA HIS A 151 11.26 -13.77 3.36
C HIS A 151 10.35 -12.58 3.64
N TYR A 152 10.91 -11.38 3.81
CA TYR A 152 10.10 -10.18 4.04
C TYR A 152 9.29 -9.76 2.80
N ILE A 153 9.84 -9.92 1.59
CA ILE A 153 9.10 -9.64 0.35
C ILE A 153 7.92 -10.61 0.19
N GLU A 154 8.10 -11.90 0.47
CA GLU A 154 7.04 -12.92 0.44
C GLU A 154 5.92 -12.58 1.42
N ASN A 155 6.26 -12.23 2.67
CA ASN A 155 5.26 -11.81 3.66
C ASN A 155 4.45 -10.58 3.19
N ALA A 156 5.08 -9.65 2.45
CA ALA A 156 4.40 -8.51 1.88
C ALA A 156 3.53 -8.89 0.65
N VAL A 157 3.95 -9.89 -0.14
CA VAL A 157 3.15 -10.46 -1.24
C VAL A 157 1.87 -11.11 -0.71
N ASP A 158 1.96 -11.87 0.38
CA ASP A 158 0.80 -12.53 1.02
C ASP A 158 -0.27 -11.52 1.46
N GLN A 159 0.15 -10.29 1.76
CA GLN A 159 -0.72 -9.16 2.09
C GLN A 159 -1.14 -8.31 0.88
N LEU A 160 -0.80 -8.75 -0.34
CA LEU A 160 -1.06 -8.06 -1.61
C LEU A 160 -0.44 -6.66 -1.67
N HIS A 161 0.75 -6.47 -1.07
CA HIS A 161 1.45 -5.20 -1.14
C HIS A 161 1.84 -4.86 -2.59
N PRO A 162 1.47 -3.69 -3.12
CA PRO A 162 1.65 -3.34 -4.54
C PRO A 162 3.10 -3.43 -5.02
N GLY A 163 4.04 -2.92 -4.23
CA GLY A 163 5.47 -2.98 -4.57
C GLY A 163 6.03 -4.40 -4.53
N ALA A 164 5.53 -5.24 -3.62
CA ALA A 164 6.00 -6.61 -3.46
C ALA A 164 5.47 -7.49 -4.61
N LEU A 165 4.20 -7.32 -4.97
CA LEU A 165 3.60 -7.93 -6.17
C LEU A 165 4.32 -7.49 -7.44
N TYR A 166 4.72 -6.23 -7.57
CA TYR A 166 5.52 -5.78 -8.70
C TYR A 166 6.87 -6.50 -8.78
N LEU A 167 7.59 -6.64 -7.67
CA LEU A 167 8.86 -7.39 -7.63
C LEU A 167 8.65 -8.86 -8.00
N LEU A 168 7.60 -9.50 -7.48
CA LEU A 168 7.25 -10.88 -7.83
C LEU A 168 6.91 -11.01 -9.32
N GLY A 169 6.20 -10.04 -9.89
CA GLY A 169 5.91 -10.01 -11.32
C GLY A 169 7.18 -9.91 -12.17
N ILE A 170 8.17 -9.12 -11.75
CA ILE A 170 9.49 -9.08 -12.41
C ILE A 170 10.17 -10.44 -12.34
N VAL A 171 10.17 -11.07 -11.16
CA VAL A 171 10.78 -12.39 -10.93
C VAL A 171 10.19 -13.46 -11.87
N TYR A 172 8.86 -13.50 -12.03
CA TYR A 172 8.22 -14.40 -12.99
C TYR A 172 8.49 -14.04 -14.45
N LEU A 173 8.65 -12.75 -14.76
CA LEU A 173 8.94 -12.27 -16.11
C LEU A 173 10.37 -12.61 -16.54
N THR A 174 11.36 -12.47 -15.64
CA THR A 174 12.78 -12.74 -15.92
C THR A 174 13.14 -14.21 -15.75
N GLY A 175 12.42 -14.95 -14.90
CA GLY A 175 12.79 -16.30 -14.49
C GLY A 175 13.95 -16.32 -13.49
N ASP A 176 14.14 -15.24 -12.73
CA ASP A 176 15.16 -15.18 -11.70
C ASP A 176 14.71 -16.02 -10.49
N CYS A 177 15.46 -17.07 -10.14
CA CYS A 177 15.17 -18.00 -9.03
C CYS A 177 13.91 -18.87 -9.18
N VAL A 178 13.03 -18.59 -10.16
CA VAL A 178 11.84 -19.40 -10.50
C VAL A 178 11.76 -19.64 -12.01
N LYS A 179 10.95 -20.61 -12.45
CA LYS A 179 10.68 -20.77 -13.88
C LYS A 179 9.92 -19.55 -14.40
N GLN A 180 10.30 -19.07 -15.58
CA GLN A 180 9.59 -17.99 -16.25
C GLN A 180 8.12 -18.36 -16.46
N ASP A 181 7.22 -17.47 -16.03
CA ASP A 181 5.77 -17.65 -16.11
C ASP A 181 5.10 -16.31 -16.43
N MET A 182 4.74 -16.15 -17.70
CA MET A 182 4.13 -14.91 -18.19
C MET A 182 2.75 -14.65 -17.59
N ASP A 183 1.96 -15.70 -17.37
CA ASP A 183 0.59 -15.56 -16.85
C ASP A 183 0.61 -15.09 -15.40
N SER A 184 1.51 -15.67 -14.59
CA SER A 184 1.74 -15.26 -13.21
C SER A 184 2.32 -13.83 -13.12
N ALA A 185 3.21 -13.45 -14.04
CA ALA A 185 3.72 -12.09 -14.11
C ALA A 185 2.61 -11.06 -14.42
N ILE A 186 1.76 -11.35 -15.41
CA ILE A 186 0.61 -10.50 -15.78
C ILE A 186 -0.34 -10.35 -14.61
N TRP A 187 -0.65 -11.45 -13.91
CA TRP A 187 -1.49 -11.42 -12.71
C TRP A 187 -0.92 -10.51 -11.63
N CYS A 188 0.39 -10.63 -11.36
CA CYS A 188 1.06 -9.79 -10.37
C CYS A 188 1.02 -8.31 -10.75
N PHE A 189 1.32 -7.98 -12.00
CA PHE A 189 1.31 -6.58 -12.47
C PHE A 189 -0.09 -5.98 -12.47
N HIS A 190 -1.11 -6.73 -12.88
CA HIS A 190 -2.51 -6.31 -12.83
C HIS A 190 -2.95 -6.03 -11.39
N ARG A 191 -2.68 -6.94 -10.44
CA ARG A 191 -3.04 -6.73 -9.03
C ARG A 191 -2.33 -5.54 -8.39
N ALA A 192 -1.05 -5.35 -8.71
CA ALA A 192 -0.30 -4.19 -8.23
C ALA A 192 -0.82 -2.88 -8.86
N SER A 193 -1.23 -2.88 -10.13
CA SER A 193 -1.77 -1.70 -10.81
C SER A 193 -3.17 -1.33 -10.29
N GLU A 194 -4.03 -2.29 -9.96
CA GLU A 194 -5.32 -2.05 -9.28
C GLU A 194 -5.14 -1.27 -7.96
N LYS A 195 -3.99 -1.45 -7.30
CA LYS A 195 -3.60 -0.74 -6.07
C LYS A 195 -2.85 0.57 -6.34
N GLY A 196 -2.73 0.99 -7.59
CA GLY A 196 -2.10 2.25 -8.00
C GLY A 196 -0.58 2.21 -8.16
N HIS A 197 0.03 1.02 -8.24
CA HIS A 197 1.48 0.92 -8.42
C HIS A 197 1.89 1.33 -9.85
N ALA A 198 2.54 2.49 -9.99
CA ALA A 198 2.87 3.06 -11.29
C ALA A 198 3.74 2.14 -12.16
N GLY A 199 4.80 1.55 -11.58
CA GLY A 199 5.70 0.66 -12.32
C GLY A 199 5.01 -0.61 -12.80
N ALA A 200 4.03 -1.11 -12.05
CA ALA A 200 3.27 -2.31 -12.43
C ALA A 200 2.24 -1.98 -13.51
N ALA A 201 1.58 -0.83 -13.42
CA ALA A 201 0.67 -0.35 -14.45
C ALA A 201 1.41 -0.15 -15.78
N ILE A 202 2.60 0.44 -15.78
CA ILE A 202 3.42 0.57 -16.99
C ILE A 202 3.85 -0.79 -17.53
N ALA A 203 4.29 -1.71 -16.68
CA ALA A 203 4.67 -3.06 -17.09
C ALA A 203 3.49 -3.79 -17.73
N TYR A 204 2.31 -3.76 -17.10
CA TYR A 204 1.11 -4.39 -17.62
C TYR A 204 0.64 -3.74 -18.93
N GLY A 205 0.57 -2.42 -19.00
CA GLY A 205 0.22 -1.69 -20.23
C GLY A 205 1.18 -1.99 -21.39
N SER A 206 2.49 -2.10 -21.11
CA SER A 206 3.47 -2.49 -22.12
C SER A 206 3.29 -3.93 -22.62
N LEU A 207 2.92 -4.87 -21.73
CA LEU A 207 2.62 -6.25 -22.12
C LEU A 207 1.37 -6.35 -23.01
N LEU A 208 0.34 -5.54 -22.72
CA LEU A 208 -0.88 -5.46 -23.53
C LEU A 208 -0.59 -4.94 -24.95
N LEU A 209 0.23 -3.89 -25.08
CA LEU A 209 0.64 -3.37 -26.40
C LEU A 209 1.46 -4.37 -27.22
N ARG A 210 2.16 -5.30 -26.57
CA ARG A 210 2.90 -6.39 -27.25
C ARG A 210 1.99 -7.53 -27.73
N GLY A 211 0.69 -7.43 -27.50
CA GLY A 211 -0.28 -8.46 -27.88
C GLY A 211 -0.18 -9.74 -27.05
N VAL A 212 0.39 -9.67 -25.84
CA VAL A 212 0.44 -10.83 -24.95
C VAL A 212 -0.97 -11.19 -24.51
N GLN A 213 -1.32 -12.48 -24.62
CA GLN A 213 -2.64 -12.96 -24.23
C GLN A 213 -2.83 -12.79 -22.73
N VAL A 214 -3.90 -12.09 -22.35
CA VAL A 214 -4.27 -11.93 -20.94
C VAL A 214 -4.99 -13.21 -20.51
N PRO A 215 -4.60 -13.84 -19.38
CA PRO A 215 -5.29 -15.00 -18.85
C PRO A 215 -6.79 -14.76 -18.72
N GLU A 216 -7.61 -15.71 -19.18
CA GLU A 216 -9.08 -15.60 -19.18
C GLU A 216 -9.67 -15.37 -17.77
N SER A 217 -8.92 -15.75 -16.72
CA SER A 217 -9.26 -15.47 -15.32
C SER A 217 -9.28 -13.98 -14.98
N LEU A 218 -8.43 -13.16 -15.61
CA LEU A 218 -8.33 -11.72 -15.36
C LEU A 218 -9.38 -10.93 -16.15
N THR A 219 -9.69 -11.33 -17.38
CA THR A 219 -10.74 -10.68 -18.19
C THR A 219 -12.12 -10.84 -17.56
N LYS A 220 -12.41 -12.01 -16.96
CA LYS A 220 -13.67 -12.25 -16.22
C LYS A 220 -13.78 -11.43 -14.93
N LEU A 221 -12.68 -11.18 -14.23
CA LEU A 221 -12.65 -10.38 -12.99
C LEU A 221 -12.96 -8.90 -13.24
N ASN A 222 -12.44 -8.33 -14.34
CA ASN A 222 -12.70 -6.94 -14.72
C ASN A 222 -14.19 -6.67 -15.00
N ALA A 223 -14.92 -7.64 -15.54
CA ALA A 223 -16.36 -7.53 -15.81
C ALA A 223 -17.25 -7.46 -14.55
N VAL A 224 -16.73 -7.88 -13.39
CA VAL A 224 -17.47 -7.88 -12.11
C VAL A 224 -17.18 -6.62 -11.27
N GLY A 225 -16.06 -5.93 -11.52
CA GLY A 225 -15.61 -4.76 -10.74
C GLY A 225 -16.14 -3.40 -11.18
N VAL A 226 -16.68 -3.29 -12.40
CA VAL A 226 -17.23 -2.03 -12.92
C VAL A 226 -18.75 -2.02 -12.73
N SER A 227 -19.24 -1.33 -11.70
CA SER A 227 -20.65 -0.89 -11.71
C SER A 227 -20.77 0.20 -12.78
N PRO A 228 -21.51 -0.01 -13.88
CA PRO A 228 -21.60 0.99 -14.93
C PRO A 228 -22.37 2.21 -14.39
N PRO A 229 -21.95 3.45 -14.69
CA PRO A 229 -22.85 4.58 -14.56
C PRO A 229 -24.06 4.30 -15.44
N LYS A 230 -25.27 4.43 -14.88
CA LYS A 230 -26.54 4.16 -15.57
C LYS A 230 -26.59 4.89 -16.92
N ARG A 231 -26.23 4.19 -17.99
CA ARG A 231 -26.57 4.54 -19.36
C ARG A 231 -27.18 3.32 -20.04
N SER A 232 -28.22 3.63 -20.78
CA SER A 232 -29.19 2.75 -21.44
C SER A 232 -28.57 1.50 -22.07
N ARG A 233 -29.16 0.35 -21.74
CA ARG A 233 -28.97 -0.94 -22.42
C ARG A 233 -28.98 -0.77 -23.94
N LYS A 234 -27.84 -1.02 -24.57
CA LYS A 234 -27.77 -1.53 -25.95
C LYS A 234 -26.84 -2.75 -25.96
N LYS A 235 -27.36 -3.75 -26.68
CA LYS A 235 -26.94 -5.14 -26.93
C LYS A 235 -25.52 -5.58 -26.57
N SER A 236 -25.47 -6.75 -25.95
CA SER A 236 -24.33 -7.65 -25.77
C SER A 236 -23.75 -8.09 -27.11
N GLU A 237 -22.66 -7.48 -27.51
CA GLU A 237 -21.64 -8.09 -28.37
C GLU A 237 -20.43 -8.38 -27.48
N ASN A 238 -19.71 -9.47 -27.76
CA ASN A 238 -18.53 -9.90 -27.01
C ASN A 238 -17.60 -8.69 -26.79
N MET A 239 -17.55 -8.21 -25.55
CA MET A 239 -16.70 -7.09 -25.15
C MET A 239 -15.28 -7.64 -24.94
N GLU A 240 -14.65 -8.12 -26.01
CA GLU A 240 -13.19 -8.22 -26.04
C GLU A 240 -12.69 -6.78 -25.91
N MET A 241 -12.26 -6.40 -24.71
CA MET A 241 -11.72 -5.06 -24.49
C MET A 241 -10.48 -4.90 -25.36
N ASP A 242 -10.43 -3.83 -26.14
CA ASP A 242 -9.30 -3.52 -27.01
C ASP A 242 -8.01 -3.45 -26.16
N PRO A 243 -6.98 -4.28 -26.45
CA PRO A 243 -5.70 -4.22 -25.77
C PRO A 243 -5.09 -2.82 -25.71
N LEU A 244 -5.36 -1.97 -26.71
CA LEU A 244 -4.92 -0.59 -26.75
C LEU A 244 -5.62 0.27 -25.69
N GLU A 245 -6.94 0.18 -25.57
CA GLU A 245 -7.71 0.89 -24.54
C GLU A 245 -7.28 0.45 -23.14
N MET A 246 -7.11 -0.87 -22.92
CA MET A 246 -6.62 -1.40 -21.65
C MET A 246 -5.23 -0.86 -21.32
N ALA A 247 -4.31 -0.80 -22.29
CA ALA A 247 -2.99 -0.25 -22.08
C ALA A 247 -3.04 1.24 -21.69
N LYS A 248 -3.89 2.04 -22.35
CA LYS A 248 -4.11 3.45 -22.01
C LYS A 248 -4.61 3.61 -20.59
N GLU A 249 -5.58 2.80 -20.15
CA GLU A 249 -6.07 2.84 -18.77
C GLU A 249 -4.93 2.61 -17.77
N GLN A 250 -4.05 1.64 -18.04
CA GLN A 250 -2.89 1.39 -17.18
C GLN A 250 -1.91 2.57 -17.17
N PHE A 251 -1.64 3.19 -18.32
CA PHE A 251 -0.79 4.37 -18.36
C PHE A 251 -1.41 5.57 -17.65
N GLN A 252 -2.74 5.71 -17.68
CA GLN A 252 -3.46 6.70 -16.86
C GLN A 252 -3.33 6.42 -15.36
N VAL A 253 -3.39 5.15 -14.94
CA VAL A 253 -3.14 4.77 -13.54
C VAL A 253 -1.74 5.19 -13.12
N ALA A 254 -0.72 4.90 -13.95
CA ALA A 254 0.65 5.33 -13.67
C ALA A 254 0.81 6.85 -13.61
N ALA A 255 0.16 7.58 -14.53
CA ALA A 255 0.17 9.05 -14.54
C ALA A 255 -0.50 9.64 -13.28
N ARG A 256 -1.65 9.10 -12.86
CA ARG A 256 -2.35 9.52 -11.63
C ARG A 256 -1.54 9.22 -10.37
N ALA A 257 -0.69 8.21 -10.41
CA ALA A 257 0.27 7.90 -9.36
C ALA A 257 1.51 8.82 -9.38
N GLY A 258 1.56 9.82 -10.27
CA GLY A 258 2.65 10.80 -10.37
C GLY A 258 3.86 10.32 -11.17
N CYS A 259 3.73 9.26 -11.99
CA CYS A 259 4.83 8.77 -12.81
C CYS A 259 4.86 9.42 -14.20
N ASP A 260 5.89 10.23 -14.46
CA ASP A 260 6.11 10.89 -15.75
C ASP A 260 6.19 9.91 -16.93
N LEU A 261 6.69 8.70 -16.69
CA LEU A 261 6.77 7.69 -17.73
C LEU A 261 5.37 7.27 -18.20
N GLY A 262 4.37 7.23 -17.31
CA GLY A 262 2.97 7.00 -17.67
C GLY A 262 2.42 8.07 -18.62
N LEU A 263 2.75 9.35 -18.35
CA LEU A 263 2.37 10.46 -19.24
C LEU A 263 3.04 10.35 -20.62
N LYS A 264 4.33 9.98 -20.66
CA LYS A 264 5.06 9.77 -21.93
C LYS A 264 4.45 8.64 -22.75
N TRP A 265 4.04 7.55 -22.11
CA TRP A 265 3.35 6.44 -22.78
C TRP A 265 2.01 6.88 -23.37
N LEU A 266 1.21 7.66 -22.65
CA LEU A 266 -0.06 8.20 -23.17
C LEU A 266 0.16 9.09 -24.39
N GLN A 267 1.13 10.01 -24.32
CA GLN A 267 1.47 10.88 -25.45
C GLN A 267 1.91 10.09 -26.68
N ARG A 268 2.71 9.03 -26.47
CA ARG A 268 3.15 8.15 -27.55
C ARG A 268 1.98 7.45 -28.22
N VAL A 269 1.07 6.86 -27.43
CA VAL A 269 -0.10 6.17 -27.99
C VAL A 269 -0.99 7.13 -28.76
N GLU A 270 -1.24 8.33 -28.24
CA GLU A 270 -2.03 9.36 -28.95
C GLU A 270 -1.37 9.82 -30.26
N GLN A 271 -0.04 9.84 -30.33
CA GLN A 271 0.69 10.16 -31.57
C GLN A 271 0.56 9.04 -32.60
N GLU A 272 0.72 7.79 -32.17
CA GLU A 272 0.58 6.62 -33.04
C GLU A 272 -0.85 6.53 -33.62
N GLU A 273 -1.89 6.81 -32.83
CA GLU A 273 -3.27 6.87 -33.34
C GLU A 273 -3.50 7.96 -34.38
N LYS A 274 -2.95 9.16 -34.16
CA LYS A 274 -3.06 10.27 -35.13
C LYS A 274 -2.38 9.93 -36.45
N LEU A 275 -1.26 9.20 -36.40
CA LEU A 275 -0.55 8.76 -37.59
C LEU A 275 -1.39 7.75 -38.38
N VAL A 276 -1.94 6.73 -37.71
CA VAL A 276 -2.82 5.74 -38.36
C VAL A 276 -4.02 6.40 -39.01
N MET A 277 -4.70 7.32 -38.31
CA MET A 277 -5.83 8.07 -38.88
C MET A 277 -5.43 8.88 -40.12
N SER A 278 -4.24 9.49 -40.11
CA SER A 278 -3.74 10.27 -41.25
C SER A 278 -3.32 9.41 -42.46
N GLU A 279 -2.90 8.17 -42.22
CA GLU A 279 -2.58 7.20 -43.28
C GLU A 279 -3.87 6.69 -43.93
N GLU A 280 -4.89 6.37 -43.13
CA GLU A 280 -6.23 5.97 -43.60
C GLU A 280 -6.89 7.07 -44.46
N ASP A 281 -6.80 8.33 -44.02
CA ASP A 281 -7.33 9.48 -44.78
C ASP A 281 -6.62 9.67 -46.13
N ASN A 282 -5.31 9.41 -46.20
CA ASN A 282 -4.52 9.52 -47.43
C ASN A 282 -4.75 8.35 -48.40
N GLU A 283 -4.96 7.13 -47.90
CA GLU A 283 -5.35 5.99 -48.73
C GLU A 283 -6.76 6.18 -49.30
N CYS A 284 -7.69 6.72 -48.52
CA CYS A 284 -9.05 7.00 -48.98
C CYS A 284 -9.12 8.16 -49.99
N ALA A 285 -8.14 9.08 -49.98
CA ALA A 285 -8.03 10.18 -50.93
C ALA A 285 -7.29 9.81 -52.23
N SER A 286 -6.62 8.65 -52.28
CA SER A 286 -5.84 8.16 -53.42
C SER A 286 -6.49 7.00 -54.18
N ALA A 287 -7.64 6.50 -53.70
CA ALA A 287 -8.53 5.52 -54.35
C ALA A 287 -9.68 6.19 -55.11
#